data_AF-A0A654D735-F1
#
_entry.id   AF-A0A654D735-F1
#
_cell.length_a   1.000
_cell.length_b   1.000
_cell.length_c   1.000
_cell.angle_alpha   90.00
_cell.angle_beta   90.00
_cell.angle_gamma   90.00
#
_symmetry.space_group_name_H-M   'P 1'
#
loop_
_entity.id
_entity.type
_entity.pdbx_description
1 polymer ?
#
loop_
_entity_poly.entity_id
_entity_poly.type
_entity_poly.pdbx_seq_one_letter_code
_entity_poly.pdbx_strand_id
1 'polypeptide(L)'
;MRKIIPLCSLLLVCGCQQNVVVPTTKELIASPQLLTQWQAKCDAGEYSHLPADQKAKMCATTGDATITVAQTKAGNEEADFFKQNTIRKK
;
A
#
# COMPACT_ATOMS: atom_id res chain seq x y z
N MET A 1 41.05 -14.51 36.57
CA MET A 1 39.57 -14.38 36.68
C MET A 1 39.32 -12.98 37.24
N ARG A 2 38.56 -12.04 36.67
CA ARG A 2 37.29 -12.05 35.93
C ARG A 2 37.32 -10.97 34.84
N LYS A 3 36.74 -11.27 33.68
CA LYS A 3 36.52 -10.37 32.55
C LYS A 3 35.29 -9.51 32.84
N ILE A 4 35.37 -8.19 32.70
CA ILE A 4 34.21 -7.30 32.75
C ILE A 4 33.89 -6.93 31.30
N ILE A 5 32.84 -7.55 30.76
CA ILE A 5 32.33 -7.29 29.42
C ILE A 5 31.46 -6.04 29.49
N PRO A 6 31.76 -4.94 28.78
CA PRO A 6 30.86 -3.79 28.72
C PRO A 6 29.69 -4.15 27.80
N LEU A 7 28.63 -4.69 28.38
CA LEU A 7 27.37 -5.09 27.73
C LEU A 7 26.42 -3.90 27.49
N CYS A 8 26.94 -2.72 27.17
CA CYS A 8 26.14 -1.48 27.03
C CYS A 8 26.05 -0.93 25.61
N SER A 9 26.48 -1.68 24.58
CA SER A 9 26.52 -1.17 23.19
C SER A 9 25.34 -1.56 22.30
N LEU A 10 24.28 -2.19 22.82
CA LEU A 10 23.22 -2.79 21.98
C LEU A 10 21.84 -2.12 22.04
N LEU A 11 21.76 -0.82 22.35
CA LEU A 11 20.50 -0.07 22.33
C LEU A 11 20.54 1.17 21.41
N LEU A 12 21.14 1.03 20.22
CA LEU A 12 21.18 2.09 19.21
C LEU A 12 20.61 1.68 17.85
N VAL A 13 19.66 0.74 17.84
CA VAL A 13 18.88 0.42 16.64
C VAL A 13 17.40 0.36 16.99
N CYS A 14 16.76 1.52 17.16
CA CYS A 14 15.35 1.68 16.80
C CYS A 14 15.01 3.17 16.70
N GLY A 15 15.63 3.82 15.74
CA GLY A 15 15.40 5.24 15.45
C GLY A 15 15.46 5.50 13.95
N CYS A 16 15.03 4.54 13.13
CA CYS A 16 14.64 4.90 11.78
C CYS A 16 13.40 5.77 11.93
N GLN A 17 13.58 7.10 11.94
CA GLN A 17 12.57 7.98 11.38
C GLN A 17 12.39 7.52 9.93
N GLN A 18 11.55 6.51 9.73
CA GLN A 18 11.02 6.15 8.44
C GLN A 18 10.16 7.35 8.04
N ASN A 19 10.80 8.29 7.37
CA ASN A 19 10.15 9.26 6.52
C ASN A 19 9.47 8.43 5.41
N VAL A 20 8.31 7.85 5.73
CA VAL A 20 7.57 7.05 4.76
C VAL A 20 7.02 8.04 3.76
N VAL A 21 7.73 8.21 2.66
CA VAL A 21 7.23 8.95 1.50
C VAL A 21 5.98 8.21 1.05
N VAL A 22 4.81 8.78 1.37
CA VAL A 22 3.51 8.23 1.01
C VAL A 22 3.32 8.49 -0.48
N PRO A 23 3.19 7.44 -1.31
CA PRO A 23 2.88 7.60 -2.71
C PRO A 23 1.50 8.25 -2.83
N THR A 24 1.37 9.12 -3.83
CA THR A 24 0.08 9.74 -4.12
C THR A 24 -0.90 8.70 -4.66
N THR A 25 -2.21 8.96 -4.54
CA THR A 25 -3.25 8.09 -5.11
C THR A 25 -3.00 7.79 -6.59
N LYS A 26 -2.50 8.78 -7.35
CA LYS A 26 -2.18 8.62 -8.78
C LYS A 26 -1.06 7.62 -9.03
N GLU A 27 -0.01 7.63 -8.21
CA GLU A 27 1.10 6.69 -8.33
C GLU A 27 0.68 5.27 -7.97
N LEU A 28 -0.18 5.13 -6.95
CA LEU A 28 -0.75 3.85 -6.56
C LEU A 28 -1.66 3.27 -7.65
N ILE A 29 -2.53 4.10 -8.26
CA ILE A 29 -3.37 3.69 -9.39
C ILE A 29 -2.52 3.30 -10.61
N ALA A 30 -1.44 4.04 -10.89
CA ALA A 30 -0.57 3.77 -12.03
C ALA A 30 0.27 2.49 -11.86
N SER A 31 0.46 2.01 -10.63
CA SER A 31 1.36 0.90 -10.31
C SER A 31 0.65 -0.20 -9.52
N PRO A 32 0.06 -1.22 -10.18
CA PRO A 32 -0.72 -2.26 -9.50
C PRO A 32 0.10 -3.07 -8.48
N GLN A 33 1.38 -3.32 -8.74
CA GLN A 33 2.26 -4.01 -7.78
C GLN A 33 2.49 -3.19 -6.50
N LEU A 34 2.62 -1.87 -6.65
CA LEU A 34 2.77 -0.94 -5.54
C LEU A 34 1.48 -0.89 -4.74
N LEU A 35 0.33 -0.79 -5.41
CA LEU A 35 -0.98 -0.82 -4.76
C LEU A 35 -1.19 -2.08 -3.92
N THR A 36 -0.90 -3.27 -4.45
CA THR A 36 -1.01 -4.54 -3.71
C THR A 36 -0.07 -4.58 -2.50
N GLN A 37 1.16 -4.11 -2.64
CA GLN A 37 2.10 -4.05 -1.51
C GLN A 37 1.62 -3.12 -0.41
N TRP A 38 1.08 -1.96 -0.76
CA TRP A 38 0.57 -0.98 0.20
C TRP A 38 -0.71 -1.46 0.89
N GLN A 39 -1.60 -2.11 0.14
CA GLN A 39 -2.78 -2.78 0.69
C GLN A 39 -2.36 -3.83 1.72
N ALA A 40 -1.41 -4.71 1.36
CA ALA A 40 -0.92 -5.76 2.24
C ALA A 40 -0.26 -5.20 3.51
N LYS A 41 0.44 -4.06 3.44
CA LYS A 41 1.02 -3.39 4.61
C LYS A 41 -0.05 -2.81 5.53
N CYS A 42 -1.13 -2.26 4.98
CA CYS A 42 -2.28 -1.82 5.76
C CYS A 42 -2.98 -3.01 6.45
N ASP A 43 -3.19 -4.11 5.73
CA ASP A 43 -3.87 -5.31 6.24
C ASP A 43 -3.02 -6.05 7.30
N ALA A 44 -1.70 -6.12 7.09
CA ALA A 44 -0.76 -6.73 8.04
C ALA A 44 -0.51 -5.88 9.29
N GLY A 45 -1.00 -4.63 9.31
CA GLY A 45 -0.78 -3.71 10.41
C GLY A 45 0.66 -3.21 10.52
N GLU A 46 1.46 -3.27 9.45
CA GLU A 46 2.84 -2.76 9.40
C GLU A 46 2.92 -1.30 9.86
N TYR A 47 1.90 -0.49 9.54
CA TYR A 47 1.83 0.92 9.93
C TYR A 47 1.30 1.18 11.35
N SER A 48 1.13 0.15 12.19
CA SER A 48 0.62 0.32 13.55
C SER A 48 1.59 1.03 14.49
N HIS A 49 2.87 1.12 14.13
CA HIS A 49 3.88 1.93 14.83
C HIS A 49 3.81 3.43 14.48
N LEU A 50 3.08 3.80 13.43
CA LEU A 50 2.92 5.19 13.02
C LEU A 50 1.83 5.90 13.85
N PRO A 51 1.90 7.23 13.99
CA PRO A 51 0.80 8.02 14.54
C PRO A 51 -0.52 7.72 13.83
N ALA A 52 -1.62 7.70 14.58
CA ALA A 52 -2.94 7.33 14.06
C ALA A 52 -3.33 8.12 12.80
N ASP A 53 -3.04 9.42 12.75
CA ASP A 53 -3.33 10.27 11.60
C ASP A 53 -2.54 9.88 10.35
N GLN A 54 -1.26 9.51 10.50
CA GLN A 54 -0.43 9.07 9.38
C GLN A 54 -0.88 7.71 8.87
N LYS A 55 -1.12 6.76 9.78
CA LYS A 55 -1.68 5.43 9.44
C LYS A 55 -3.00 5.57 8.69
N ALA A 56 -3.93 6.36 9.22
CA ALA A 56 -5.23 6.60 8.62
C ALA A 56 -5.09 7.20 7.22
N LYS A 57 -4.23 8.20 7.05
CA LYS A 57 -3.98 8.82 5.75
C LYS A 57 -3.40 7.83 4.72
N MET A 58 -2.46 6.99 5.13
CA MET A 58 -1.82 6.00 4.24
C MET A 58 -2.81 4.92 3.79
N CYS A 59 -3.59 4.37 4.72
CA CYS A 59 -4.56 3.33 4.39
C CYS A 59 -5.82 3.87 3.69
N ALA A 60 -6.24 5.11 3.98
CA ALA A 60 -7.31 5.77 3.23
C ALA A 60 -6.89 6.01 1.78
N THR A 61 -5.70 6.59 1.55
CA THR A 61 -5.17 6.85 0.19
C THR A 61 -5.05 5.54 -0.62
N THR A 62 -4.59 4.47 0.03
CA THR A 62 -4.49 3.14 -0.58
C THR A 62 -5.87 2.57 -0.90
N GLY A 63 -6.83 2.71 0.04
CA GLY A 63 -8.21 2.29 -0.15
C GLY A 63 -8.88 2.98 -1.33
N ASP A 64 -8.73 4.30 -1.45
CA ASP A 64 -9.26 5.10 -2.55
C ASP A 64 -8.68 4.65 -3.90
N ALA A 65 -7.36 4.40 -3.96
CA ALA A 65 -6.70 3.90 -5.15
C ALA A 65 -7.22 2.49 -5.54
N THR A 66 -7.40 1.60 -4.57
CA THR A 66 -7.94 0.25 -4.79
C THR A 66 -9.36 0.27 -5.31
N ILE A 67 -10.23 1.10 -4.73
CA ILE A 67 -11.61 1.29 -5.19
C ILE A 67 -11.61 1.82 -6.63
N THR A 68 -10.78 2.83 -6.92
CA THR A 68 -10.69 3.43 -8.25
C THR A 68 -10.27 2.41 -9.31
N VAL A 69 -9.25 1.60 -9.01
CA VAL A 69 -8.78 0.54 -9.92
C VAL A 69 -9.85 -0.53 -10.12
N ALA A 70 -10.53 -0.96 -9.05
CA ALA A 70 -11.58 -1.95 -9.14
C ALA A 70 -12.77 -1.46 -9.99
N GLN A 71 -13.21 -0.23 -9.78
CA GLN A 71 -14.28 0.39 -10.57
C GLN A 71 -13.88 0.55 -12.05
N THR A 72 -12.66 1.01 -12.31
CA THR A 72 -12.15 1.16 -13.69
C THR A 72 -12.09 -0.19 -14.40
N LYS A 73 -11.63 -1.23 -13.71
CA LYS A 73 -11.59 -2.59 -14.24
C LYS A 73 -13.00 -3.12 -14.56
N ALA A 74 -13.94 -2.99 -13.61
CA ALA A 74 -15.31 -3.42 -13.82
C ALA A 74 -15.97 -2.70 -15.01
N GLY A 75 -15.81 -1.37 -15.11
CA GLY A 75 -16.32 -0.60 -16.25
C GLY A 75 -15.73 -1.01 -17.59
N ASN A 76 -14.43 -1.35 -17.63
CA ASN A 76 -13.79 -1.87 -18.83
C ASN A 76 -14.31 -3.27 -19.19
N GLU A 77 -14.52 -4.14 -18.22
CA GLU A 77 -15.10 -5.48 -18.44
C GLU A 77 -16.53 -5.40 -19.00
N GLU A 78 -17.36 -4.49 -18.50
CA GLU A 78 -18.70 -4.23 -19.04
C GLU A 78 -18.65 -3.72 -20.49
N ALA A 79 -17.74 -2.78 -20.78
CA ALA A 79 -17.54 -2.26 -22.13
C ALA A 79 -17.06 -3.34 -23.11
N ASP A 80 -16.13 -4.19 -22.69
CA ASP A 80 -15.62 -5.31 -23.48
C ASP A 80 -16.70 -6.36 -23.73
N PHE A 81 -17.54 -6.67 -22.74
CA PHE A 81 -18.69 -7.56 -22.91
C PHE A 81 -19.66 -7.01 -23.96
N PHE A 82 -20.00 -5.72 -23.88
CA PHE A 82 -20.87 -5.07 -24.86
C PHE A 82 -20.28 -5.11 -26.27
N LYS A 83 -18.98 -4.82 -26.42
CA LYS A 83 -18.28 -4.86 -27.70
C LYS A 83 -18.27 -6.28 -28.30
N GLN A 84 -17.97 -7.30 -27.50
CA GLN A 84 -17.98 -8.70 -27.97
C GLN A 84 -19.36 -9.15 -28.42
N ASN A 85 -20.43 -8.76 -27.72
CA ASN A 85 -21.80 -9.14 -28.08
C ASN A 85 -22.38 -8.34 -29.24
N THR A 86 -21.97 -7.09 -29.45
CA THR A 86 -22.41 -6.29 -30.60
C THR A 86 -21.70 -6.68 -31.89
N ILE A 87 -20.42 -7.08 -31.84
CA ILE A 87 -19.68 -7.59 -33.01
C ILE A 87 -20.23 -8.94 -33.47
N ARG A 88 -20.62 -9.84 -32.55
CA ARG A 88 -21.19 -11.16 -32.91
C ARG A 88 -22.58 -11.12 -33.56
N LYS A 89 -23.26 -9.97 -33.55
CA LYS A 89 -24.60 -9.81 -34.16
C LYS A 89 -24.58 -9.20 -35.57
N LYS A 90 -23.41 -9.03 -36.18
CA LYS A 90 -23.27 -8.71 -37.62
C LYS A 90 -22.77 -9.91 -38.38
#